data_AF-A0A9E5Q937-F1
#
_entry.id   AF-A0A9E5Q937-F1
#
_cell.length_a   1.000
_cell.length_b   1.000
_cell.length_c   1.000
_cell.angle_alpha   90.00
_cell.angle_beta   90.00
_cell.angle_gamma   90.00
#
_symmetry.space_group_name_H-M   'P 1'
#
loop_
_entity.id
_entity.type
_entity.pdbx_description
1 polymer ?
#
loop_
_entity_poly.entity_id
_entity_poly.type
_entity_poly.pdbx_seq_one_letter_code
_entity_poly.pdbx_strand_id
1 'polypeptide(L)'
;MYTVYKGRDNTFTVQLLEDEEIKQLTGVSSVSIIYKGTEYSSDVYGGSFDFSSNPSLGYITFKLGNIPALPEGRDSRTELIVYDPSNTNGVYWGYMSLKVTTLS
;
A
#
# COMPACT_ATOMS: atom_id res chain seq x y z
N MET A 1 8.81 10.10 -0.83
CA MET A 1 7.51 10.61 -0.34
C MET A 1 6.51 10.56 -1.47
N TYR A 2 5.36 9.93 -1.26
CA TYR A 2 4.29 9.71 -2.21
C TYR A 2 3.13 10.68 -1.93
N THR A 3 2.52 11.26 -2.97
CA THR A 3 1.38 12.17 -2.81
C THR A 3 0.13 11.54 -3.39
N VAL A 4 -0.93 11.46 -2.59
CA VAL A 4 -2.27 11.01 -2.94
C VAL A 4 -3.17 12.23 -3.06
N TYR A 5 -3.70 12.45 -4.26
CA TYR A 5 -4.72 13.45 -4.51
C TYR A 5 -6.11 12.84 -4.32
N LYS A 6 -6.90 13.41 -3.42
CA LYS A 6 -8.28 12.96 -3.17
C LYS A 6 -9.12 13.04 -4.44
N GLY A 7 -9.97 12.04 -4.66
CA GLY A 7 -10.82 11.96 -5.85
C GLY A 7 -10.09 11.57 -7.14
N ARG A 8 -8.82 11.12 -7.06
CA ARG A 8 -8.04 10.62 -8.19
C ARG A 8 -7.51 9.23 -7.87
N ASP A 9 -7.25 8.46 -8.92
CA ASP A 9 -6.47 7.24 -8.84
C ASP A 9 -4.98 7.60 -8.84
N ASN A 10 -4.30 7.26 -7.75
CA ASN A 10 -2.87 7.49 -7.57
C ASN A 10 -2.16 6.14 -7.51
N THR A 11 -1.14 5.93 -8.33
CA THR A 11 -0.44 4.64 -8.40
C THR A 11 0.98 4.77 -7.90
N PHE A 12 1.42 3.82 -7.08
CA PHE A 12 2.77 3.75 -6.54
C PHE A 12 3.32 2.34 -6.67
N THR A 13 4.60 2.25 -7.05
CA THR A 13 5.33 0.98 -7.07
C THR A 13 6.42 1.02 -6.01
N VAL A 14 6.53 -0.05 -5.25
CA VAL A 14 7.59 -0.27 -4.27
C VAL A 14 8.21 -1.64 -4.49
N GLN A 15 9.53 -1.73 -4.29
CA GLN A 15 10.22 -3.02 -4.23
C GLN A 15 10.23 -3.52 -2.80
N LEU A 16 9.93 -4.80 -2.64
CA LEU A 16 9.82 -5.45 -1.34
C LEU A 16 11.07 -6.28 -1.11
N LEU A 17 11.82 -5.92 -0.07
CA LEU A 17 13.08 -6.54 0.30
C LEU A 17 12.97 -7.13 1.72
N GLU A 18 13.59 -8.28 1.93
CA GLU A 18 13.80 -8.91 3.23
C GLU A 18 15.30 -9.15 3.38
N ASP A 19 15.92 -8.58 4.42
CA ASP A 19 17.37 -8.61 4.62
C ASP A 19 18.19 -8.19 3.37
N GLU A 20 17.76 -7.10 2.72
CA GLU A 20 18.34 -6.55 1.47
C GLU A 20 18.15 -7.40 0.21
N GLU A 21 17.52 -8.58 0.32
CA GLU A 21 17.22 -9.47 -0.81
C GLU A 21 15.78 -9.33 -1.29
N ILE A 22 15.54 -9.60 -2.58
CA ILE A 22 14.19 -9.54 -3.16
C ILE A 22 13.28 -10.57 -2.48
N LYS A 23 12.23 -10.11 -1.82
CA LYS A 23 11.20 -10.99 -1.29
C LYS A 23 10.31 -11.48 -2.42
N GLN A 24 10.34 -12.78 -2.69
CA GLN A 24 9.40 -13.42 -3.61
C GLN A 24 8.02 -13.47 -2.96
N LEU A 25 7.04 -12.84 -3.61
CA LEU A 25 5.65 -12.82 -3.16
C LEU A 25 4.87 -13.94 -3.84
N THR A 26 4.55 -15.00 -3.12
CA THR A 26 3.76 -16.09 -3.69
C THR A 26 2.27 -15.76 -3.65
N GLY A 27 1.78 -15.07 -4.68
CA GLY A 27 0.35 -14.83 -4.88
C GLY A 27 -0.25 -13.88 -3.83
N VAL A 28 0.21 -12.62 -3.83
CA VAL A 28 -0.33 -11.57 -2.96
C VAL A 28 -1.86 -11.57 -3.01
N SER A 29 -2.50 -11.77 -1.86
CA SER A 29 -3.96 -11.84 -1.74
C SER A 29 -4.57 -10.48 -1.39
N SER A 30 -3.84 -9.66 -0.63
CA SER A 30 -4.31 -8.36 -0.16
C SER A 30 -3.14 -7.45 0.23
N VAL A 31 -3.41 -6.15 0.31
CA VAL A 31 -2.48 -5.11 0.75
C VAL A 31 -3.20 -4.15 1.67
N SER A 32 -2.54 -3.81 2.78
CA SER A 32 -2.99 -2.76 3.69
C SER A 32 -1.96 -1.67 3.83
N ILE A 33 -2.45 -0.45 4.08
CA ILE A 33 -1.65 0.64 4.63
C ILE A 33 -2.14 1.02 6.02
N ILE A 34 -1.21 1.27 6.95
CA ILE A 34 -1.53 1.91 8.22
C ILE A 34 -1.15 3.38 8.11
N TYR A 35 -2.14 4.25 7.95
CA TYR A 35 -1.93 5.70 7.83
C TYR A 35 -2.48 6.38 9.08
N LYS A 36 -1.62 7.10 9.81
CA LYS A 36 -1.95 7.75 11.08
C LYS A 36 -2.57 6.80 12.11
N GLY A 37 -2.12 5.54 12.13
CA GLY A 37 -2.60 4.50 13.03
C GLY A 37 -3.90 3.81 12.63
N THR A 38 -4.49 4.18 11.48
CA THR A 38 -5.69 3.53 10.95
C THR A 38 -5.34 2.65 9.76
N GLU A 39 -5.85 1.42 9.76
CA GLU A 39 -5.70 0.49 8.63
C GLU A 39 -6.68 0.80 7.49
N TYR A 40 -6.16 0.77 6.28
CA TYR A 40 -6.92 0.79 5.04
C TYR A 40 -6.47 -0.39 4.20
N SER A 41 -7.39 -1.29 3.86
CA SER A 41 -7.09 -2.53 3.14
C SER A 41 -7.75 -2.57 1.76
N SER A 42 -7.09 -3.20 0.79
CA SER A 42 -7.66 -3.51 -0.52
C SER A 42 -8.89 -4.40 -0.44
N ASP A 43 -9.02 -5.25 0.59
CA ASP A 43 -10.20 -6.11 0.76
C ASP A 43 -11.46 -5.32 1.13
N VAL A 44 -11.27 -4.21 1.87
CA VAL A 44 -12.36 -3.34 2.32
C VAL A 44 -12.69 -2.28 1.26
N TYR A 45 -11.66 -1.75 0.59
CA TYR A 45 -11.78 -0.63 -0.32
C TYR A 45 -11.59 -1.00 -1.79
N GLY A 46 -11.87 -2.25 -2.18
CA GLY A 46 -11.71 -2.74 -3.56
C GLY A 46 -12.25 -1.78 -4.62
N GLY A 47 -11.51 -1.62 -5.72
CA GLY A 47 -11.78 -0.63 -6.77
C GLY A 47 -11.27 0.77 -6.44
N SER A 48 -11.23 1.18 -5.17
CA SER A 48 -10.54 2.41 -4.72
C SER A 48 -9.16 2.11 -4.14
N PHE A 49 -8.91 0.90 -3.66
CA PHE A 49 -7.61 0.40 -3.30
C PHE A 49 -7.41 -0.95 -4.00
N ASP A 50 -6.64 -0.94 -5.08
CA ASP A 50 -6.28 -2.13 -5.83
C ASP A 50 -4.76 -2.29 -5.86
N PHE A 51 -4.29 -3.47 -6.23
CA PHE A 51 -2.87 -3.73 -6.41
C PHE A 51 -2.60 -4.71 -7.55
N SER A 52 -1.35 -4.72 -8.02
CA SER A 52 -0.75 -5.76 -8.83
C SER A 52 0.64 -6.04 -8.30
N SER A 53 1.11 -7.27 -8.46
CA SER A 53 2.46 -7.66 -8.05
C SER A 53 3.24 -8.25 -9.21
N ASN A 54 4.56 -8.08 -9.16
CA ASN A 54 5.51 -8.82 -9.98
C ASN A 54 6.39 -9.63 -9.03
N PRO A 55 5.99 -10.89 -8.72
CA PRO A 55 6.69 -11.75 -7.78
C PRO A 55 8.18 -11.88 -8.08
N SER A 56 8.54 -12.10 -9.34
CA SER A 56 9.91 -12.34 -9.79
C SER A 56 10.86 -11.20 -9.44
N LEU A 57 10.35 -9.97 -9.40
CA LEU A 57 11.14 -8.76 -9.08
C LEU A 57 10.84 -8.21 -7.67
N GLY A 58 9.93 -8.84 -6.93
CA GLY A 58 9.45 -8.37 -5.63
C GLY A 58 8.74 -7.03 -5.66
N TYR A 59 8.19 -6.61 -6.81
CA TYR A 59 7.47 -5.35 -6.89
C TYR A 59 6.01 -5.53 -6.50
N ILE A 60 5.49 -4.56 -5.77
CA ILE A 60 4.05 -4.34 -5.64
C ILE A 60 3.71 -2.94 -6.13
N THR A 61 2.72 -2.86 -7.01
CA THR A 61 2.14 -1.62 -7.47
C THR A 61 0.75 -1.53 -6.89
N PHE A 62 0.46 -0.49 -6.12
CA PHE A 62 -0.87 -0.27 -5.59
C PHE A 62 -1.45 1.05 -6.05
N LYS A 63 -2.77 1.05 -6.20
CA LYS A 63 -3.61 2.18 -6.56
C LYS A 63 -4.34 2.65 -5.31
N LEU A 64 -4.20 3.93 -4.98
CA LEU A 64 -5.01 4.64 -3.99
C LEU A 64 -5.88 5.66 -4.72
N GLY A 65 -7.12 5.25 -4.96
CA GLY A 65 -8.23 6.02 -5.48
C GLY A 65 -8.93 6.86 -4.41
N ASN A 66 -10.22 7.09 -4.59
CA ASN A 66 -11.03 7.85 -3.64
C ASN A 66 -11.44 6.98 -2.44
N ILE A 67 -10.58 6.89 -1.42
CA ILE A 67 -10.91 6.24 -0.14
C ILE A 67 -11.57 7.28 0.78
N PRO A 68 -12.90 7.22 1.04
CA PRO A 68 -13.60 8.30 1.76
C PRO A 68 -13.10 8.51 3.19
N ALA A 69 -12.67 7.44 3.84
CA ALA A 69 -12.18 7.45 5.22
C ALA A 69 -10.70 7.85 5.34
N LEU A 70 -9.98 8.08 4.24
CA LEU A 70 -8.56 8.47 4.27
C LEU A 70 -8.43 9.99 4.46
N PRO A 71 -7.96 10.47 5.63
CA PRO A 71 -7.94 11.89 5.93
C PRO A 71 -6.76 12.60 5.26
N GLU A 72 -6.90 13.90 5.04
CA GLU A 72 -5.79 14.74 4.58
C GLU A 72 -4.65 14.81 5.59
N GLY A 73 -3.47 15.17 5.09
CA GLY A 73 -2.28 15.44 5.88
C GLY A 73 -1.06 14.68 5.39
N ARG A 74 -0.11 14.47 6.30
CA ARG A 74 1.13 13.74 6.03
C ARG A 74 1.35 12.72 7.13
N ASP A 75 1.90 11.60 6.73
CA ASP A 75 2.48 10.60 7.62
C ASP A 75 3.78 10.11 7.00
N SER A 76 4.90 10.28 7.71
CA SER A 76 6.21 9.82 7.23
C SER A 76 6.43 8.34 7.47
N ARG A 77 5.57 7.69 8.27
CA ARG A 77 5.67 6.30 8.71
C ARG A 77 4.39 5.53 8.39
N THR A 78 3.77 5.79 7.24
CA THR A 78 2.69 4.92 6.76
C THR A 78 3.24 3.52 6.58
N GLU A 79 2.64 2.54 7.25
CA GLU A 79 3.08 1.14 7.16
C GLU A 79 2.50 0.51 5.91
N LEU A 80 3.28 -0.35 5.24
CA LEU A 80 2.79 -1.24 4.20
C LEU A 80 2.78 -2.67 4.73
N ILE A 81 1.61 -3.29 4.68
CA ILE A 81 1.41 -4.68 5.08
C ILE A 81 0.97 -5.46 3.85
N VAL A 82 1.62 -6.59 3.59
CA VAL A 82 1.32 -7.45 2.44
C VAL A 82 0.88 -8.81 2.94
N TYR A 83 -0.18 -9.33 2.34
CA TYR A 83 -0.77 -10.62 2.69
C TYR A 83 -0.58 -11.58 1.53
N ASP A 84 -0.23 -12.82 1.86
CA ASP A 84 -0.15 -13.92 0.91
C ASP A 84 -0.60 -15.22 1.61
N PRO A 85 -0.81 -16.34 0.89
CA PRO A 85 -1.27 -17.60 1.47
C PRO A 85 -0.37 -18.19 2.56
N SER A 86 0.92 -17.86 2.57
CA SER A 86 1.87 -18.27 3.61
C SER A 86 1.88 -17.32 4.81
N ASN A 87 1.41 -16.08 4.63
CA ASN A 87 1.42 -15.01 5.62
C ASN A 87 0.02 -14.40 5.80
N THR A 88 -0.91 -15.19 6.34
CA THR A 88 -2.33 -14.78 6.47
C THR A 88 -2.56 -13.68 7.50
N ASN A 89 -1.66 -13.49 8.47
CA ASN A 89 -1.71 -12.37 9.41
C ASN A 89 -1.13 -11.07 8.85
N GLY A 90 -0.67 -11.09 7.59
CA GLY A 90 0.04 -9.99 6.96
C GLY A 90 1.47 -9.88 7.45
N VAL A 91 2.34 -9.40 6.59
CA VAL A 91 3.72 -9.06 6.98
C VAL A 91 3.96 -7.59 6.80
N TYR A 92 4.45 -6.96 7.86
CA TYR A 92 4.95 -5.60 7.82
C TYR A 92 6.20 -5.57 6.92
N TRP A 93 6.08 -4.90 5.78
CA TRP A 93 7.17 -4.80 4.80
C TRP A 93 7.96 -3.51 4.88
N GLY A 94 7.41 -2.46 5.47
CA GLY A 94 8.16 -1.22 5.63
C GLY A 94 7.31 0.02 5.83
N TYR A 95 8.02 1.14 5.92
CA TYR A 95 7.43 2.47 5.97
C TYR A 95 7.50 3.15 4.61
N MET A 96 6.47 3.92 4.30
CA MET A 96 6.46 4.88 3.23
C MET A 96 5.98 6.23 3.77
N SER A 97 6.53 7.32 3.25
CA SER A 97 6.00 8.66 3.56
C SER A 97 4.87 9.00 2.59
N LEU A 98 3.66 9.20 3.11
CA LEU A 98 2.45 9.53 2.36
C LEU A 98 1.97 10.94 2.69
N LYS A 99 1.60 11.71 1.66
CA LYS A 99 0.87 12.98 1.78
C LYS A 99 -0.49 12.82 1.10
N VAL A 100 -1.58 13.03 1.83
CA VAL A 100 -2.94 13.06 1.29
C VAL A 100 -3.41 14.51 1.21
N THR A 101 -3.88 14.95 0.04
CA THR A 101 -4.26 16.35 -0.22
C THR A 101 -5.39 16.43 -1.25
N THR A 102 -6.16 17.51 -1.24
CA THR A 102 -7.02 17.89 -2.37
C THR A 102 -6.21 18.63 -3.44
N LEU A 103 -6.71 18.64 -4.67
CA LEU A 103 -6.24 19.56 -5.70
C LEU A 103 -6.74 20.96 -5.35
N SER A 104 -5.82 21.91 -5.24
CA SER A 104 -6.10 23.35 -5.14
C SER A 104 -6.52 23.92 -6.48
#